data_AF-A0ABD0VZN8-F1
#
_entry.id   AF-A0ABD0VZN8-F1
#
_cell.length_a   1.000
_cell.length_b   1.000
_cell.length_c   1.000
_cell.angle_alpha   90.00
_cell.angle_beta   90.00
_cell.angle_gamma   90.00
#
_symmetry.space_group_name_H-M   'P 1'
#
loop_
_entity.id
_entity.type
_entity.pdbx_description
1 polymer ?
#
loop_
_entity_poly.entity_id
_entity_poly.type
_entity_poly.pdbx_seq_one_letter_code
_entity_poly.pdbx_strand_id
1 'polypeptide(L)'
;MNHFQWQSGSSQKGIPCKIYTTTSFCSIFNINRQLLPIFAALAGNDYVSLNDMGFKFNWGISSTMKPQLKKRLAFFQSLLKWLTHFQGLQEALSDVPTLVSQGNGQHDMDAARQALSLGMEVYQLPNGHLQNFFIEGKSPGLEDLPEHLKVVLPAWTPFQFMKGRLGSSMLYILLHLPVIQGFQVEDYRLASGNITSRPIRQVFYGLLLGEGKDVMEYDREGRNLTNSLVKAVLPRSAEHLHLHNLNQDSEVVRLNVLLETLAVSTATLSGVVDYLRLPVAVTSYWMRMSQPKPDQPLIQALLLGWVYGQLFRQSKSQPVEGPFLNNLGALIHPAARRVDLGVAHAYSQWQACLRDSLDLNQLLFFPLPEPECAWLYKGPLVHQLVARLRKGETVDSLLDGNVVSGQLYKSMLDAVLQCTST
;
A
#
# COMPACT_ATOMS: atom_id res chain seq x y z
N MET A 1 16.03 -17.38 -27.31
CA MET A 1 15.84 -16.50 -26.14
C MET A 1 16.57 -17.08 -24.93
N ASN A 2 17.91 -17.18 -24.95
CA ASN A 2 18.73 -17.78 -23.88
C ASN A 2 19.70 -16.78 -23.21
N HIS A 3 19.48 -15.47 -23.37
CA HIS A 3 20.48 -14.44 -23.03
C HIS A 3 20.12 -13.55 -21.84
N PHE A 4 19.12 -13.93 -21.05
CA PHE A 4 18.79 -13.20 -19.83
C PHE A 4 19.50 -13.88 -18.66
N GLN A 5 20.63 -13.33 -18.24
CA GLN A 5 21.32 -13.80 -17.04
C GLN A 5 20.81 -13.04 -15.82
N TRP A 6 20.31 -13.81 -14.85
CA TRP A 6 19.49 -13.35 -13.73
C TRP A 6 20.36 -13.08 -12.50
N GLN A 7 20.15 -11.97 -11.81
CA GLN A 7 20.68 -11.79 -10.45
C GLN A 7 19.52 -11.77 -9.46
N SER A 8 19.54 -12.70 -8.50
CA SER A 8 18.67 -12.64 -7.33
C SER A 8 19.20 -11.57 -6.38
N GLY A 9 18.40 -10.56 -6.06
CA GLY A 9 18.70 -9.67 -4.94
C GLY A 9 18.66 -10.46 -3.64
N SER A 10 19.82 -10.78 -3.07
CA SER A 10 19.95 -11.50 -1.81
C SER A 10 19.76 -10.55 -0.63
N SER A 11 18.56 -10.52 -0.07
CA SER A 11 18.40 -10.30 1.36
C SER A 11 17.15 -11.04 1.84
N GLN A 12 17.29 -11.79 2.93
CA GLN A 12 16.35 -12.78 3.49
C GLN A 12 15.00 -12.20 3.98
N LYS A 13 14.63 -10.99 3.55
CA LYS A 13 13.40 -10.28 3.97
C LYS A 13 12.65 -9.59 2.81
N GLY A 14 12.97 -9.89 1.56
CA GLY A 14 12.32 -9.29 0.39
C GLY A 14 11.35 -10.23 -0.34
N ILE A 15 10.37 -9.67 -1.06
CA ILE A 15 9.66 -10.40 -2.12
C ILE A 15 10.67 -10.59 -3.27
N PRO A 16 10.98 -11.83 -3.69
CA PRO A 16 11.85 -12.05 -4.83
C PRO A 16 11.20 -11.42 -6.06
N CYS A 17 11.78 -10.31 -6.52
CA CYS A 17 11.32 -9.58 -7.68
C CYS A 17 12.37 -9.68 -8.79
N LYS A 18 11.89 -9.73 -10.04
CA LYS A 18 12.76 -9.60 -11.21
C LYS A 18 12.98 -8.11 -11.42
N ILE A 19 14.22 -7.66 -11.28
CA ILE A 19 14.58 -6.26 -11.53
C ILE A 19 14.94 -6.11 -13.00
N TYR A 20 14.23 -5.22 -13.69
CA TYR A 20 14.51 -4.86 -15.08
C TYR A 20 15.25 -3.53 -15.09
N THR A 21 16.45 -3.51 -15.68
CA THR A 21 17.20 -2.25 -15.83
C THR A 21 17.02 -1.71 -17.24
N THR A 22 17.05 -0.39 -17.37
CA THR A 22 17.08 0.28 -18.68
C THR A 22 18.27 -0.18 -19.51
N THR A 23 19.42 -0.48 -18.87
CA THR A 23 20.63 -0.97 -19.54
C THR A 23 20.40 -2.33 -20.17
N SER A 24 19.84 -3.29 -19.42
CA SER A 24 19.51 -4.62 -19.94
C SER A 24 18.50 -4.51 -21.09
N PHE A 25 17.44 -3.69 -20.91
CA PHE A 25 16.44 -3.44 -21.94
C PHE A 25 17.07 -2.91 -23.25
N CYS A 26 17.89 -1.87 -23.14
CA CYS A 26 18.58 -1.26 -24.28
C CYS A 26 19.52 -2.26 -25.00
N SER A 27 20.22 -3.10 -24.25
CA SER A 27 21.10 -4.14 -24.80
C SER A 27 20.32 -5.19 -25.61
N ILE A 28 19.16 -5.62 -25.12
CA ILE A 28 18.32 -6.63 -25.80
C ILE A 28 17.77 -6.12 -27.11
N PHE A 29 17.30 -4.87 -27.12
CA PHE A 29 16.67 -4.28 -28.30
C PHE A 29 17.66 -3.52 -29.19
N ASN A 30 18.92 -3.42 -28.78
CA ASN A 30 19.98 -2.67 -29.46
C ASN A 30 19.60 -1.20 -29.71
N ILE A 31 19.13 -0.54 -28.67
CA ILE A 31 18.68 0.87 -28.71
C ILE A 31 19.58 1.70 -27.80
N ASN A 32 19.92 2.93 -28.22
CA ASN A 32 20.62 3.87 -27.36
C ASN A 32 19.70 4.29 -26.19
N ARG A 33 20.21 4.23 -24.96
CA ARG A 33 19.46 4.57 -23.73
C ARG A 33 18.86 5.99 -23.76
N GLN A 34 19.48 6.93 -24.49
CA GLN A 34 18.96 8.29 -24.67
C GLN A 34 17.63 8.34 -25.45
N LEU A 35 17.26 7.27 -26.14
CA LEU A 35 16.01 7.16 -26.91
C LEU A 35 14.84 6.58 -26.11
N LEU A 36 15.04 6.17 -24.85
CA LEU A 36 13.95 5.65 -24.03
C LEU A 36 12.83 6.68 -23.75
N PRO A 37 13.13 7.99 -23.55
CA PRO A 37 12.06 8.99 -23.41
C PRO A 37 11.17 9.06 -24.65
N ILE A 38 11.74 9.12 -25.86
CA ILE A 38 10.94 9.19 -27.09
C ILE A 38 10.16 7.90 -27.34
N PHE A 39 10.75 6.74 -26.99
CA PHE A 39 10.02 5.47 -27.00
C PHE A 39 8.77 5.53 -26.13
N ALA A 40 8.88 6.03 -24.90
CA ALA A 40 7.77 6.10 -23.96
C ALA A 40 6.72 7.14 -24.38
N ALA A 41 7.13 8.28 -24.92
CA ALA A 41 6.22 9.31 -25.42
C ALA A 41 5.46 8.84 -26.68
N LEU A 42 6.14 8.22 -27.65
CA LEU A 42 5.51 7.65 -28.85
C LEU A 42 4.59 6.46 -28.52
N ALA A 43 4.93 5.68 -27.50
CA ALA A 43 4.11 4.59 -26.99
C ALA A 43 2.77 5.03 -26.38
N GLY A 44 2.65 6.31 -26.03
CA GLY A 44 1.58 6.85 -25.20
C GLY A 44 1.92 6.72 -23.72
N ASN A 45 2.10 7.85 -23.05
CA ASN A 45 2.28 7.94 -21.60
C ASN A 45 1.18 8.82 -20.98
N ASP A 46 1.23 9.06 -19.66
CA ASP A 46 0.20 9.82 -18.94
C ASP A 46 0.07 11.30 -19.38
N TYR A 47 1.01 11.79 -20.20
CA TYR A 47 1.11 13.19 -20.62
C TYR A 47 0.88 13.39 -22.13
N VAL A 48 1.16 12.38 -22.96
CA VAL A 48 1.09 12.47 -24.42
C VAL A 48 0.47 11.22 -25.01
N SER A 49 -0.52 11.45 -25.88
CA SER A 49 -1.13 10.43 -26.71
C SER A 49 -1.34 10.98 -28.12
N LEU A 50 -0.45 10.62 -29.04
CA LEU A 50 -0.57 11.07 -30.43
C LEU A 50 -1.83 10.52 -31.13
N ASN A 51 -2.34 9.36 -30.68
CA ASN A 51 -3.63 8.86 -31.15
C ASN A 51 -4.78 9.79 -30.77
N ASP A 52 -4.80 10.33 -29.54
CA ASP A 52 -5.84 11.27 -29.09
C ASP A 52 -5.71 12.64 -29.77
N MET A 53 -4.50 12.98 -30.22
CA MET A 53 -4.23 14.15 -31.08
C MET A 53 -4.58 13.89 -32.56
N GLY A 54 -5.14 12.73 -32.91
CA GLY A 54 -5.61 12.42 -34.26
C GLY A 54 -4.56 11.82 -35.21
N PHE A 55 -3.33 11.57 -34.75
CA PHE A 55 -2.31 10.90 -35.55
C PHE A 55 -2.56 9.40 -35.59
N LYS A 56 -2.58 8.84 -36.79
CA LYS A 56 -2.56 7.39 -36.97
C LYS A 56 -1.21 6.98 -37.49
N PHE A 57 -0.68 5.93 -36.90
CA PHE A 57 0.63 5.44 -37.27
C PHE A 57 0.56 4.26 -38.25
N ASN A 58 1.53 4.18 -39.16
CA ASN A 58 1.66 3.09 -40.12
C ASN A 58 2.61 2.00 -39.64
N TRP A 59 2.13 1.08 -38.81
CA TRP A 59 3.00 0.02 -38.26
C TRP A 59 3.05 -1.27 -39.10
N GLY A 60 2.49 -1.28 -40.31
CA GLY A 60 2.57 -2.44 -41.22
C GLY A 60 1.94 -3.73 -40.67
N ILE A 61 0.91 -3.63 -39.84
CA ILE A 61 0.29 -4.79 -39.18
C ILE A 61 -0.80 -5.40 -40.10
N SER A 62 -0.39 -6.28 -41.02
CA SER A 62 -1.32 -7.19 -41.71
C SER A 62 -1.58 -8.41 -40.81
N SER A 63 -2.78 -8.53 -40.23
CA SER A 63 -3.15 -9.71 -39.44
C SER A 63 -4.68 -9.84 -39.31
N THR A 64 -5.21 -10.95 -39.80
CA THR A 64 -6.63 -11.33 -39.87
C THR A 64 -7.14 -12.10 -38.63
N MET A 65 -6.51 -11.98 -37.45
CA MET A 65 -6.91 -12.72 -36.23
C MET A 65 -6.99 -11.83 -34.97
N LYS A 66 -7.85 -12.22 -34.00
CA LYS A 66 -8.34 -11.48 -32.78
C LYS A 66 -7.43 -10.38 -32.18
N PRO A 67 -7.98 -9.21 -31.76
CA PRO A 67 -7.66 -7.96 -32.48
C PRO A 67 -6.86 -6.89 -31.74
N GLN A 68 -6.52 -6.98 -30.43
CA GLN A 68 -5.96 -5.83 -29.69
C GLN A 68 -4.60 -6.07 -29.00
N LEU A 69 -4.46 -7.07 -28.13
CA LEU A 69 -3.21 -7.31 -27.40
C LEU A 69 -2.01 -7.60 -28.34
N LYS A 70 -2.25 -8.37 -29.40
CA LYS A 70 -1.23 -8.66 -30.43
C LYS A 70 -0.87 -7.44 -31.27
N LYS A 71 -1.82 -6.53 -31.53
CA LYS A 71 -1.54 -5.26 -32.23
C LYS A 71 -0.66 -4.35 -31.39
N ARG A 72 -0.93 -4.27 -30.08
CA ARG A 72 -0.11 -3.47 -29.15
C ARG A 72 1.32 -4.02 -29.02
N LEU A 73 1.47 -5.34 -28.98
CA LEU A 73 2.80 -5.97 -28.99
C LEU A 73 3.56 -5.74 -30.31
N ALA A 74 2.88 -5.90 -31.45
CA ALA A 74 3.47 -5.60 -32.76
C ALA A 74 3.87 -4.12 -32.88
N PHE A 75 3.04 -3.21 -32.38
CA PHE A 75 3.34 -1.79 -32.29
C PHE A 75 4.64 -1.53 -31.53
N PHE A 76 4.78 -2.06 -30.30
CA PHE A 76 6.00 -1.89 -29.51
C PHE A 76 7.22 -2.47 -30.22
N GLN A 77 7.11 -3.65 -30.84
CA GLN A 77 8.21 -4.26 -31.59
C GLN A 77 8.64 -3.42 -32.79
N SER A 78 7.69 -2.90 -33.56
CA SER A 78 7.98 -2.05 -34.71
C SER A 78 8.60 -0.72 -34.28
N LEU A 79 8.10 -0.10 -33.21
CA LEU A 79 8.65 1.13 -32.66
C LEU A 79 10.08 0.92 -32.15
N LEU A 80 10.34 -0.16 -31.40
CA LEU A 80 11.68 -0.50 -30.93
C LEU A 80 12.63 -0.75 -32.09
N LYS A 81 12.18 -1.46 -33.14
CA LYS A 81 12.97 -1.70 -34.36
C LYS A 81 13.29 -0.38 -35.07
N TRP A 82 12.31 0.51 -35.23
CA TRP A 82 12.53 1.83 -35.82
C TRP A 82 13.58 2.63 -35.04
N LEU A 83 13.53 2.59 -33.70
CA LEU A 83 14.50 3.27 -32.85
C LEU A 83 15.95 2.77 -32.98
N THR A 84 16.18 1.55 -33.46
CA THR A 84 17.55 1.02 -33.65
C THR A 84 18.37 1.78 -34.68
N HIS A 85 17.71 2.55 -35.56
CA HIS A 85 18.39 3.30 -36.62
C HIS A 85 19.01 4.62 -36.14
N PHE A 86 18.66 5.08 -34.94
CA PHE A 86 19.08 6.40 -34.45
C PHE A 86 20.11 6.27 -33.33
N GLN A 87 21.03 7.23 -33.27
CA GLN A 87 21.96 7.36 -32.15
C GLN A 87 21.58 8.52 -31.22
N GLY A 88 20.86 9.53 -31.74
CA GLY A 88 20.51 10.74 -31.00
C GLY A 88 19.00 11.00 -30.96
N LEU A 89 18.57 11.66 -29.89
CA LEU A 89 17.16 11.99 -29.68
C LEU A 89 16.58 12.91 -30.77
N GLN A 90 17.35 13.90 -31.20
CA GLN A 90 16.92 14.87 -32.22
C GLN A 90 16.74 14.24 -33.61
N GLU A 91 17.56 13.24 -33.92
CA GLU A 91 17.47 12.45 -35.15
C GLU A 91 16.14 11.68 -35.20
N ALA A 92 15.82 10.98 -34.10
CA ALA A 92 14.57 10.25 -33.98
C ALA A 92 13.34 11.18 -34.01
N LEU A 93 13.38 12.33 -33.32
CA LEU A 93 12.30 13.33 -33.35
C LEU A 93 12.03 13.89 -34.75
N SER A 94 13.11 14.11 -35.52
CA SER A 94 13.00 14.63 -36.89
C SER A 94 12.31 13.63 -37.82
N ASP A 95 12.52 12.33 -37.56
CA ASP A 95 11.98 11.22 -38.37
C ASP A 95 10.57 10.77 -37.95
N VAL A 96 10.01 11.25 -36.84
CA VAL A 96 8.63 10.94 -36.40
C VAL A 96 7.55 11.04 -37.50
N PRO A 97 7.57 12.04 -38.41
CA PRO A 97 6.59 12.12 -39.49
C PRO A 97 6.54 10.89 -40.39
N THR A 98 7.63 10.14 -40.54
CA THR A 98 7.67 8.91 -41.35
C THR A 98 6.78 7.80 -40.78
N LEU A 99 6.46 7.88 -39.48
CA LEU A 99 5.63 6.92 -38.77
C LEU A 99 4.13 7.17 -38.94
N VAL A 100 3.73 8.37 -39.37
CA VAL A 100 2.32 8.79 -39.45
C VAL A 100 1.74 8.41 -40.82
N SER A 101 0.72 7.54 -40.85
CA SER A 101 -0.04 7.20 -42.08
C SER A 101 -1.12 8.23 -42.42
N GLN A 102 -1.72 8.87 -41.40
CA GLN A 102 -2.76 9.88 -41.54
C GLN A 102 -2.60 10.93 -40.45
N GLY A 103 -2.55 12.20 -40.85
CA GLY A 103 -2.43 13.37 -39.98
C GLY A 103 -2.85 14.63 -40.74
N ASN A 104 -3.34 15.62 -40.01
CA ASN A 104 -3.92 16.86 -40.56
C ASN A 104 -2.79 17.88 -40.88
N GLY A 105 -2.07 17.69 -41.99
CA GLY A 105 -1.13 18.70 -42.51
C GLY A 105 0.11 19.00 -41.65
N GLN A 106 0.89 20.00 -42.07
CA GLN A 106 2.21 20.33 -41.50
C GLN A 106 2.11 20.98 -40.11
N HIS A 107 1.10 21.82 -39.88
CA HIS A 107 0.90 22.54 -38.61
C HIS A 107 0.64 21.57 -37.44
N ASP A 108 -0.03 20.44 -37.72
CA ASP A 108 -0.32 19.46 -36.68
C ASP A 108 0.92 18.61 -36.33
N MET A 109 1.84 18.40 -37.28
CA MET A 109 3.10 17.70 -37.02
C MET A 109 4.04 18.47 -36.08
N ASP A 110 4.06 19.81 -36.15
CA ASP A 110 4.86 20.61 -35.23
C ASP A 110 4.27 20.58 -33.81
N ALA A 111 2.93 20.59 -33.69
CA ALA A 111 2.24 20.38 -32.42
C ALA A 111 2.53 18.97 -31.85
N ALA A 112 2.55 17.93 -32.69
CA ALA A 112 2.91 16.58 -32.27
C ALA A 112 4.35 16.48 -31.75
N ARG A 113 5.30 17.11 -32.44
CA ARG A 113 6.71 17.17 -31.99
C ARG A 113 6.83 17.92 -30.67
N GLN A 114 6.13 19.04 -30.51
CA GLN A 114 6.12 19.80 -29.26
C GLN A 114 5.54 18.96 -28.12
N ALA A 115 4.42 18.28 -28.36
CA ALA A 115 3.83 17.37 -27.39
C ALA A 115 4.81 16.27 -27.00
N LEU A 116 5.44 15.60 -27.97
CA LEU A 116 6.45 14.58 -27.69
C LEU A 116 7.61 15.14 -26.87
N SER A 117 8.15 16.31 -27.21
CA SER A 117 9.22 16.97 -26.45
C SER A 117 8.81 17.19 -24.99
N LEU A 118 7.64 17.76 -24.74
CA LEU A 118 7.11 17.95 -23.38
C LEU A 118 6.89 16.62 -22.64
N GLY A 119 6.35 15.62 -23.34
CA GLY A 119 6.14 14.28 -22.76
C GLY A 119 7.43 13.55 -22.41
N MET A 120 8.55 13.90 -23.04
CA MET A 120 9.87 13.37 -22.73
C MET A 120 10.56 14.06 -21.56
N GLU A 121 10.29 15.35 -21.35
CA GLU A 121 10.84 16.11 -20.22
C GLU A 121 10.50 15.45 -18.87
N VAL A 122 9.35 14.78 -18.77
CA VAL A 122 8.94 14.03 -17.57
C VAL A 122 9.92 12.92 -17.17
N TYR A 123 10.66 12.35 -18.13
CA TYR A 123 11.67 11.31 -17.85
C TYR A 123 13.05 11.88 -17.55
N GLN A 124 13.24 13.19 -17.66
CA GLN A 124 14.45 13.83 -17.18
C GLN A 124 14.35 13.97 -15.67
N LEU A 125 15.24 13.29 -14.96
CA LEU A 125 15.33 13.45 -13.51
C LEU A 125 15.97 14.82 -13.24
N PRO A 126 15.24 15.79 -12.66
CA PRO A 126 15.88 17.03 -12.24
C PRO A 126 16.89 16.71 -11.14
N ASN A 127 17.98 17.48 -11.08
CA ASN A 127 18.84 17.50 -9.91
C ASN A 127 17.97 17.92 -8.71
N GLY A 128 17.67 16.98 -7.82
CA GLY A 128 16.65 17.19 -6.80
C GLY A 128 16.78 16.26 -5.61
N HIS A 129 16.05 16.58 -4.55
CA HIS A 129 16.17 15.89 -3.26
C HIS A 129 15.88 14.39 -3.33
N LEU A 130 15.03 13.95 -4.27
CA LEU A 130 14.73 12.52 -4.46
C LEU A 130 15.96 11.74 -4.95
N GLN A 131 16.73 12.32 -5.88
CA GLN A 131 17.97 11.72 -6.36
C GLN A 131 19.01 11.67 -5.24
N ASN A 132 19.21 12.77 -4.51
CA ASN A 132 20.13 12.83 -3.37
C ASN A 132 19.74 11.84 -2.26
N PHE A 133 18.45 11.62 -2.05
CA PHE A 133 17.99 10.63 -1.09
C PHE A 133 18.35 9.20 -1.51
N PHE A 134 18.07 8.81 -2.75
CA PHE A 134 18.36 7.44 -3.21
C PHE A 134 19.84 7.15 -3.43
N ILE A 135 20.64 8.16 -3.81
CA ILE A 135 22.08 8.00 -4.06
C ILE A 135 22.90 8.22 -2.78
N GLU A 136 22.61 9.28 -2.03
CA GLU A 136 23.44 9.75 -0.92
C GLU A 136 22.77 9.55 0.45
N GLY A 137 21.51 9.13 0.51
CA GLY A 137 20.76 8.98 1.77
C GLY A 137 20.33 10.32 2.40
N LYS A 138 20.42 11.43 1.67
CA LYS A 138 20.11 12.79 2.17
C LYS A 138 18.67 13.20 1.87
N SER A 139 17.90 13.61 2.88
CA SER A 139 16.58 14.23 2.68
C SER A 139 16.69 15.74 2.45
N PRO A 140 15.65 16.37 1.88
CA PRO A 140 15.52 17.83 1.98
C PRO A 140 15.49 18.25 3.46
N GLY A 141 16.11 19.39 3.76
CA GLY A 141 15.86 20.10 5.00
C GLY A 141 14.50 20.78 4.97
N LEU A 142 14.04 21.29 6.12
CA LEU A 142 12.80 22.08 6.17
C LEU A 142 12.90 23.30 5.24
N GLU A 143 14.08 23.94 5.17
CA GLU A 143 14.34 25.11 4.33
C GLU A 143 14.20 24.87 2.82
N ASP A 144 14.26 23.62 2.39
CA ASP A 144 14.13 23.25 0.98
C ASP A 144 12.66 23.05 0.55
N LEU A 145 11.73 23.03 1.51
CA LEU A 145 10.32 22.76 1.24
C LEU A 145 9.55 24.02 0.79
N PRO A 146 8.43 23.88 0.07
CA PRO A 146 7.49 24.97 -0.14
C PRO A 146 7.02 25.62 1.17
N GLU A 147 6.78 26.93 1.15
CA GLU A 147 6.45 27.73 2.35
C GLU A 147 5.26 27.17 3.15
N HIS A 148 4.21 26.72 2.45
CA HIS A 148 3.04 26.14 3.10
C HIS A 148 3.35 24.83 3.86
N LEU A 149 4.39 24.08 3.47
CA LEU A 149 4.86 22.90 4.20
C LEU A 149 5.81 23.28 5.34
N LYS A 150 6.67 24.28 5.13
CA LYS A 150 7.62 24.80 6.13
C LYS A 150 6.94 25.22 7.43
N VAL A 151 5.81 25.92 7.31
CA VAL A 151 5.08 26.48 8.46
C VAL A 151 4.41 25.41 9.31
N VAL A 152 4.04 24.27 8.72
CA VAL A 152 3.22 23.25 9.40
C VAL A 152 4.02 22.01 9.82
N LEU A 153 5.15 21.73 9.18
CA LEU A 153 5.93 20.52 9.41
C LEU A 153 7.05 20.74 10.45
N PRO A 154 7.14 19.89 11.49
CA PRO A 154 8.33 19.83 12.33
C PRO A 154 9.58 19.38 11.56
N ALA A 155 10.75 19.84 12.02
CA ALA A 155 12.05 19.53 11.43
C ALA A 155 12.38 18.02 11.37
N TRP A 156 11.76 17.19 12.23
CA TRP A 156 12.00 15.75 12.23
C TRP A 156 11.26 15.00 11.12
N THR A 157 10.22 15.59 10.53
CA THR A 157 9.30 14.90 9.61
C THR A 157 9.79 14.71 8.17
N PRO A 158 10.54 15.63 7.52
CA PRO A 158 10.88 15.50 6.10
C PRO A 158 11.63 14.20 5.77
N PHE A 159 12.58 13.82 6.62
CA PHE A 159 13.32 12.57 6.48
C PHE A 159 12.43 11.32 6.65
N GLN A 160 11.42 11.37 7.52
CA GLN A 160 10.49 10.25 7.72
C GLN A 160 9.52 10.10 6.54
N PHE A 161 9.05 11.21 5.95
CA PHE A 161 8.28 11.17 4.71
C PHE A 161 9.09 10.56 3.56
N MET A 162 10.36 10.96 3.39
CA MET A 162 11.25 10.36 2.39
C MET A 162 11.45 8.86 2.58
N LYS A 163 11.45 8.38 3.82
CA LYS A 163 11.52 6.95 4.16
C LYS A 163 10.19 6.20 4.00
N GLY A 164 9.10 6.89 3.65
CA GLY A 164 7.76 6.30 3.60
C GLY A 164 7.26 5.86 4.97
N ARG A 165 7.74 6.47 6.06
CA ARG A 165 7.39 6.15 7.45
C ARG A 165 6.28 7.00 8.02
N LEU A 166 5.87 8.06 7.32
CA LEU A 166 4.72 8.89 7.65
C LEU A 166 3.76 8.89 6.46
N GLY A 167 2.47 8.68 6.72
CA GLY A 167 1.42 8.73 5.71
C GLY A 167 1.15 10.15 5.21
N SER A 168 0.77 10.28 3.94
CA SER A 168 0.37 11.57 3.36
C SER A 168 -0.86 12.19 4.03
N SER A 169 -1.69 11.39 4.72
CA SER A 169 -2.82 11.84 5.54
C SER A 169 -2.41 12.92 6.54
N MET A 170 -1.23 12.78 7.15
CA MET A 170 -0.67 13.78 8.07
C MET A 170 -0.55 15.17 7.43
N LEU A 171 -0.09 15.25 6.17
CA LEU A 171 0.04 16.51 5.44
C LEU A 171 -1.32 17.14 5.18
N TYR A 172 -2.31 16.33 4.80
CA TYR A 172 -3.66 16.81 4.54
C TYR A 172 -4.26 17.44 5.80
N ILE A 173 -4.10 16.78 6.95
CA ILE A 173 -4.60 17.27 8.23
C ILE A 173 -3.91 18.56 8.66
N LEU A 174 -2.59 18.62 8.59
CA LEU A 174 -1.80 19.80 8.95
C LEU A 174 -2.07 21.01 8.05
N LEU A 175 -2.41 20.76 6.78
CA LEU A 175 -2.82 21.79 5.83
C LEU A 175 -4.33 22.11 5.89
N HIS A 176 -5.06 21.55 6.86
CA HIS A 176 -6.51 21.69 7.00
C HIS A 176 -7.30 21.28 5.75
N LEU A 177 -6.76 20.35 4.97
CA LEU A 177 -7.43 19.77 3.80
C LEU A 177 -8.41 18.67 4.24
N PRO A 178 -9.48 18.44 3.47
CA PRO A 178 -10.39 17.33 3.75
C PRO A 178 -9.70 15.96 3.68
N VAL A 179 -10.03 15.09 4.62
CA VAL A 179 -9.52 13.71 4.68
C VAL A 179 -10.58 12.77 4.13
N ILE A 180 -10.30 12.15 2.98
CA ILE A 180 -11.19 11.15 2.38
C ILE A 180 -10.82 9.77 2.93
N GLN A 181 -11.76 9.12 3.60
CA GLN A 181 -11.54 7.80 4.18
C GLN A 181 -11.52 6.73 3.08
N GLY A 182 -10.50 5.86 3.13
CA GLY A 182 -10.40 4.73 2.22
C GLY A 182 -11.43 3.66 2.54
N PHE A 183 -12.10 3.11 1.52
CA PHE A 183 -13.10 2.05 1.67
C PHE A 183 -12.54 0.69 1.23
N GLN A 184 -12.76 -0.32 2.06
CA GLN A 184 -12.55 -1.72 1.71
C GLN A 184 -13.83 -2.31 1.13
N VAL A 185 -13.77 -3.53 0.60
CA VAL A 185 -14.99 -4.26 0.18
C VAL A 185 -15.83 -4.55 1.42
N GLU A 186 -17.03 -3.99 1.50
CA GLU A 186 -17.91 -4.10 2.67
C GLU A 186 -19.40 -3.97 2.32
N ASP A 187 -20.27 -4.21 3.31
CA ASP A 187 -21.71 -4.06 3.14
C ASP A 187 -22.14 -2.59 3.30
N TYR A 188 -22.46 -1.93 2.18
CA TYR A 188 -22.91 -0.54 2.17
C TYR A 188 -24.20 -0.29 2.95
N ARG A 189 -24.97 -1.35 3.28
CA ARG A 189 -26.21 -1.23 4.09
C ARG A 189 -25.91 -1.01 5.57
N LEU A 190 -24.70 -1.33 6.01
CA LEU A 190 -24.22 -1.08 7.36
C LEU A 190 -23.43 0.23 7.39
N ALA A 191 -23.26 0.77 8.60
CA ALA A 191 -22.45 1.96 8.84
C ALA A 191 -21.02 1.75 8.29
N SER A 192 -20.33 2.81 7.89
CA SER A 192 -18.97 2.70 7.36
C SER A 192 -18.03 1.96 8.30
N GLY A 193 -17.20 1.05 7.76
CA GLY A 193 -16.17 0.37 8.56
C GLY A 193 -15.17 1.34 9.20
N ASN A 194 -15.00 2.54 8.61
CA ASN A 194 -14.14 3.60 9.14
C ASN A 194 -14.70 4.28 10.39
N ILE A 195 -15.98 4.05 10.75
CA ILE A 195 -16.54 4.55 12.01
C ILE A 195 -15.89 3.85 13.20
N THR A 196 -15.62 2.55 13.09
CA THR A 196 -14.99 1.77 14.17
C THR A 196 -13.61 2.31 14.54
N SER A 197 -12.84 2.80 13.56
CA SER A 197 -11.50 3.35 13.77
C SER A 197 -11.48 4.87 14.00
N ARG A 198 -12.63 5.55 13.97
CA ARG A 198 -12.70 7.00 14.18
C ARG A 198 -12.06 7.45 15.49
N PRO A 199 -12.26 6.80 16.66
CA PRO A 199 -11.62 7.26 17.89
C PRO A 199 -10.09 7.23 17.83
N ILE A 200 -9.50 6.29 17.06
CA ILE A 200 -8.04 6.24 16.82
C ILE A 200 -7.61 7.48 16.02
N ARG A 201 -8.38 7.83 14.96
CA ARG A 201 -8.14 9.04 14.18
C ARG A 201 -8.33 10.32 14.99
N GLN A 202 -9.27 10.37 15.93
CA GLN A 202 -9.44 11.52 16.81
C GLN A 202 -8.19 11.79 17.65
N VAL A 203 -7.53 10.73 18.15
CA VAL A 203 -6.23 10.85 18.84
C VAL A 203 -5.14 11.31 17.87
N PHE A 204 -5.08 10.72 16.68
CA PHE A 204 -4.15 11.14 15.64
C PHE A 204 -4.30 12.64 15.32
N TYR A 205 -5.53 13.14 15.18
CA TYR A 205 -5.81 14.56 14.96
C TYR A 205 -5.42 15.42 16.16
N GLY A 206 -5.64 14.94 17.39
CA GLY A 206 -5.21 15.62 18.62
C GLY A 206 -3.70 15.81 18.67
N LEU A 207 -2.93 14.77 18.33
CA LEU A 207 -1.47 14.84 18.29
C LEU A 207 -0.94 15.79 17.21
N LEU A 208 -1.68 15.97 16.11
CA LEU A 208 -1.29 16.84 15.00
C LEU A 208 -1.71 18.31 15.20
N LEU A 209 -2.94 18.55 15.64
CA LEU A 209 -3.56 19.89 15.65
C LEU A 209 -3.80 20.45 17.06
N GLY A 210 -3.73 19.60 18.09
CA GLY A 210 -4.19 19.91 19.44
C GLY A 210 -5.65 19.53 19.68
N GLU A 211 -6.02 19.43 20.96
CA GLU A 211 -7.36 19.03 21.40
C GLU A 211 -8.46 20.02 20.93
N GLY A 212 -9.63 19.48 20.57
CA GLY A 212 -10.83 20.25 20.26
C GLY A 212 -10.86 20.85 18.86
N LYS A 213 -9.80 20.69 18.06
CA LYS A 213 -9.79 21.08 16.64
C LYS A 213 -10.68 20.17 15.81
N ASP A 214 -11.34 20.72 14.81
CA ASP A 214 -12.17 19.95 13.89
C ASP A 214 -11.40 19.57 12.61
N VAL A 215 -11.57 18.33 12.17
CA VAL A 215 -11.07 17.83 10.88
C VAL A 215 -12.26 17.41 10.02
N MET A 216 -12.28 17.87 8.76
CA MET A 216 -13.31 17.48 7.80
C MET A 216 -13.01 16.09 7.25
N GLU A 217 -13.78 15.09 7.65
CA GLU A 217 -13.73 13.74 7.06
C GLU A 217 -14.79 13.59 5.98
N TYR A 218 -14.42 12.99 4.85
CA TYR A 218 -15.34 12.46 3.85
C TYR A 218 -15.39 10.94 3.96
N ASP A 219 -16.59 10.40 4.08
CA ASP A 219 -16.83 8.95 4.19
C ASP A 219 -18.20 8.59 3.60
N ARG A 220 -18.44 7.30 3.40
CA ARG A 220 -19.72 6.84 2.86
C ARG A 220 -20.83 6.88 3.92
N GLU A 221 -22.02 7.27 3.49
CA GLU A 221 -23.29 6.99 4.16
C GLU A 221 -24.19 6.23 3.18
N GLY A 222 -24.43 4.95 3.45
CA GLY A 222 -25.01 4.07 2.46
C GLY A 222 -24.12 3.95 1.22
N ARG A 223 -24.63 4.40 0.07
CA ARG A 223 -23.91 4.46 -1.21
C ARG A 223 -23.39 5.86 -1.57
N ASN A 224 -23.70 6.86 -0.75
CA ASN A 224 -23.37 8.25 -1.04
C ASN A 224 -22.09 8.64 -0.32
N LEU A 225 -21.29 9.51 -0.95
CA LEU A 225 -20.19 10.17 -0.29
C LEU A 225 -20.74 11.37 0.49
N THR A 226 -20.43 11.42 1.77
CA THR A 226 -20.86 12.49 2.70
C THR A 226 -19.65 13.02 3.46
N ASN A 227 -19.84 14.08 4.25
CA ASN A 227 -18.79 14.61 5.11
C ASN A 227 -19.29 14.85 6.54
N SER A 228 -18.35 14.87 7.48
CA SER A 228 -18.61 15.17 8.89
C SER A 228 -17.40 15.84 9.53
N LEU A 229 -17.64 16.76 10.46
CA LEU A 229 -16.59 17.32 11.31
C LEU A 229 -16.26 16.31 12.42
N VAL A 230 -15.00 15.93 12.51
CA VAL A 230 -14.49 15.02 13.54
C VAL A 230 -13.56 15.78 14.47
N LYS A 231 -13.88 15.76 15.76
CA LYS A 231 -13.10 16.44 16.79
C LYS A 231 -11.83 15.70 17.14
N ALA A 232 -10.74 16.42 17.16
CA ALA A 232 -9.45 16.03 17.71
C ALA A 232 -9.56 15.84 19.24
N VAL A 233 -8.98 14.76 19.74
CA VAL A 233 -8.99 14.35 21.15
C VAL A 233 -7.55 14.05 21.57
N LEU A 234 -7.17 14.41 22.79
CA LEU A 234 -5.89 13.97 23.36
C LEU A 234 -6.16 13.03 24.54
N PRO A 235 -5.56 11.82 24.55
CA PRO A 235 -5.59 10.96 25.73
C PRO A 235 -4.78 11.58 26.87
N ARG A 236 -5.00 11.13 28.11
CA ARG A 236 -4.32 11.69 29.28
C ARG A 236 -2.81 11.55 29.19
N SER A 237 -2.34 10.42 28.68
CA SER A 237 -0.92 10.18 28.43
C SER A 237 -0.28 11.12 27.39
N ALA A 238 -1.07 11.85 26.61
CA ALA A 238 -0.60 12.78 25.58
C ALA A 238 -0.72 14.26 25.97
N GLU A 239 -1.18 14.62 27.18
CA GLU A 239 -1.41 16.02 27.58
C GLU A 239 -0.16 16.92 27.46
N HIS A 240 1.04 16.35 27.60
CA HIS A 240 2.31 17.07 27.48
C HIS A 240 2.99 16.90 26.13
N LEU A 241 2.42 16.11 25.22
CA LEU A 241 3.01 15.87 23.91
C LEU A 241 2.75 17.04 22.98
N HIS A 242 3.81 17.44 22.28
CA HIS A 242 3.73 18.46 21.24
C HIS A 242 4.32 17.90 19.95
N LEU A 243 3.62 18.10 18.83
CA LEU A 243 4.04 17.58 17.52
C LEU A 243 5.51 17.89 17.19
N HIS A 244 5.99 19.08 17.55
CA HIS A 244 7.35 19.54 17.29
C HIS A 244 8.44 18.73 18.02
N ASN A 245 8.10 18.19 19.20
CA ASN A 245 9.05 17.49 20.07
C ASN A 245 8.68 16.01 20.27
N LEU A 246 7.65 15.52 19.58
CA LEU A 246 7.12 14.16 19.74
C LEU A 246 8.18 13.07 19.52
N ASN A 247 9.20 13.34 18.71
CA ASN A 247 10.34 12.44 18.48
C ASN A 247 11.34 12.38 19.64
N GLN A 248 11.30 13.35 20.57
CA GLN A 248 12.22 13.51 21.69
C GLN A 248 11.65 12.93 22.99
N ASP A 249 10.33 12.74 23.06
CA ASP A 249 9.69 12.11 24.22
C ASP A 249 10.20 10.67 24.46
N SER A 250 9.97 10.14 25.66
CA SER A 250 10.37 8.77 25.95
C SER A 250 9.52 7.75 25.18
N GLU A 251 10.13 6.63 24.79
CA GLU A 251 9.41 5.51 24.15
C GLU A 251 8.25 5.01 25.02
N VAL A 252 8.41 5.03 26.35
CA VAL A 252 7.37 4.64 27.31
C VAL A 252 6.14 5.55 27.23
N VAL A 253 6.34 6.87 27.15
CA VAL A 253 5.23 7.83 27.00
C VAL A 253 4.51 7.59 25.68
N ARG A 254 5.25 7.45 24.57
CA ARG A 254 4.66 7.18 23.25
C ARG A 254 3.92 5.85 23.19
N LEU A 255 4.45 4.82 23.84
CA LEU A 255 3.78 3.53 23.98
C LEU A 255 2.48 3.66 24.78
N ASN A 256 2.50 4.39 25.90
CA ASN A 256 1.30 4.60 26.72
C ASN A 256 0.18 5.30 25.93
N VAL A 257 0.51 6.29 25.10
CA VAL A 257 -0.48 6.94 24.21
C VAL A 257 -1.11 5.94 23.25
N LEU A 258 -0.30 5.10 22.61
CA LEU A 258 -0.79 4.09 21.69
C LEU A 258 -1.69 3.07 22.40
N LEU A 259 -1.27 2.56 23.56
CA LEU A 259 -2.00 1.54 24.32
C LEU A 259 -3.28 2.10 24.95
N GLU A 260 -3.26 3.34 25.47
CA GLU A 260 -4.46 4.04 25.97
C GLU A 260 -5.48 4.24 24.85
N THR A 261 -5.03 4.65 23.65
CA THR A 261 -5.89 4.81 22.47
C THR A 261 -6.55 3.49 22.04
N LEU A 262 -5.79 2.39 22.09
CA LEU A 262 -6.29 1.05 21.79
C LEU A 262 -6.99 0.39 22.99
N ALA A 263 -7.08 1.09 24.12
CA ALA A 263 -7.63 0.64 25.39
C ALA A 263 -7.06 -0.71 25.88
N VAL A 264 -5.77 -0.97 25.66
CA VAL A 264 -5.08 -2.20 26.08
C VAL A 264 -3.98 -1.90 27.09
N SER A 265 -3.52 -2.91 27.82
CA SER A 265 -2.41 -2.76 28.78
C SER A 265 -1.15 -3.47 28.29
N THR A 266 0.02 -3.07 28.76
CA THR A 266 1.27 -3.77 28.45
C THR A 266 1.26 -5.22 28.97
N ALA A 267 0.59 -5.46 30.11
CA ALA A 267 0.52 -6.77 30.75
C ALA A 267 -0.16 -7.82 29.86
N THR A 268 -1.24 -7.44 29.18
CA THR A 268 -1.99 -8.35 28.29
C THR A 268 -1.23 -8.70 27.00
N LEU A 269 -0.17 -7.95 26.66
CA LEU A 269 0.69 -8.20 25.49
C LEU A 269 1.97 -8.96 25.81
N SER A 270 2.25 -9.26 27.09
CA SER A 270 3.51 -9.86 27.54
C SER A 270 3.82 -11.23 26.94
N GLY A 271 2.80 -12.06 26.69
CA GLY A 271 2.92 -13.39 26.07
C GLY A 271 2.89 -13.39 24.54
N VAL A 272 2.74 -12.22 23.90
CA VAL A 272 2.63 -12.09 22.44
C VAL A 272 4.00 -11.74 21.87
N VAL A 273 4.34 -12.38 20.74
CA VAL A 273 5.56 -12.11 19.99
C VAL A 273 5.59 -10.64 19.55
N ASP A 274 6.73 -9.97 19.68
CA ASP A 274 6.86 -8.51 19.57
C ASP A 274 6.17 -7.89 18.34
N TYR A 275 6.38 -8.43 17.14
CA TYR A 275 5.79 -7.91 15.89
C TYR A 275 4.27 -8.16 15.74
N LEU A 276 3.67 -8.96 16.63
CA LEU A 276 2.23 -9.23 16.68
C LEU A 276 1.52 -8.46 17.79
N ARG A 277 2.26 -7.76 18.66
CA ARG A 277 1.66 -6.98 19.75
C ARG A 277 0.70 -5.92 19.25
N LEU A 278 1.08 -5.16 18.22
CA LEU A 278 0.21 -4.15 17.61
C LEU A 278 -1.04 -4.80 16.97
N PRO A 279 -0.94 -5.80 16.08
CA PRO A 279 -2.11 -6.53 15.59
C PRO A 279 -3.04 -7.06 16.68
N VAL A 280 -2.51 -7.66 17.76
CA VAL A 280 -3.32 -8.18 18.87
C VAL A 280 -4.05 -7.03 19.60
N ALA A 281 -3.35 -5.92 19.87
CA ALA A 281 -3.97 -4.74 20.47
C ALA A 281 -5.12 -4.19 19.61
N VAL A 282 -4.90 -4.09 18.29
CA VAL A 282 -5.91 -3.66 17.31
C VAL A 282 -7.09 -4.62 17.26
N THR A 283 -6.87 -5.93 17.25
CA THR A 283 -7.95 -6.92 17.24
C THR A 283 -8.79 -6.83 18.51
N SER A 284 -8.15 -6.61 19.66
CA SER A 284 -8.83 -6.41 20.95
C SER A 284 -9.67 -5.14 20.99
N TYR A 285 -9.14 -4.04 20.43
CA TYR A 285 -9.89 -2.80 20.22
C TYR A 285 -11.10 -3.04 19.31
N TRP A 286 -10.88 -3.66 18.15
CA TRP A 286 -11.94 -3.96 17.19
C TRP A 286 -13.08 -4.78 17.81
N MET A 287 -12.78 -5.82 18.58
CA MET A 287 -13.80 -6.64 19.25
C MET A 287 -14.69 -5.84 20.21
N ARG A 288 -14.16 -4.79 20.85
CA ARG A 288 -14.91 -3.94 21.78
C ARG A 288 -15.70 -2.85 21.07
N MET A 289 -15.11 -2.25 20.04
CA MET A 289 -15.61 -1.02 19.42
C MET A 289 -16.44 -1.23 18.16
N SER A 290 -16.34 -2.39 17.52
CA SER A 290 -17.06 -2.68 16.28
C SER A 290 -18.58 -2.81 16.45
N GLN A 291 -19.29 -2.36 15.42
CA GLN A 291 -20.73 -2.52 15.28
C GLN A 291 -21.06 -2.87 13.82
N PRO A 292 -21.52 -4.09 13.51
CA PRO A 292 -21.81 -5.20 14.42
C PRO A 292 -20.55 -5.81 15.05
N LYS A 293 -20.69 -6.40 16.25
CA LYS A 293 -19.58 -7.12 16.91
C LYS A 293 -19.22 -8.39 16.14
N PRO A 294 -17.92 -8.73 16.00
CA PRO A 294 -17.49 -9.97 15.38
C PRO A 294 -17.87 -11.18 16.23
N ASP A 295 -18.31 -12.25 15.56
CA ASP A 295 -18.49 -13.55 16.17
C ASP A 295 -17.13 -14.26 16.40
N GLN A 296 -17.16 -15.32 17.20
CA GLN A 296 -15.95 -16.11 17.49
C GLN A 296 -15.28 -16.67 16.22
N PRO A 297 -16.01 -17.24 15.24
CA PRO A 297 -15.41 -17.70 13.97
C PRO A 297 -14.60 -16.65 13.22
N LEU A 298 -15.03 -15.37 13.22
CA LEU A 298 -14.26 -14.28 12.59
C LEU A 298 -12.88 -14.11 13.23
N ILE A 299 -12.81 -14.08 14.56
CA ILE A 299 -11.54 -13.90 15.28
C ILE A 299 -10.64 -15.12 15.09
N GLN A 300 -11.21 -16.32 15.22
CA GLN A 300 -10.47 -17.58 15.03
C GLN A 300 -9.89 -17.67 13.60
N ALA A 301 -10.68 -17.34 12.58
CA ALA A 301 -10.23 -17.35 11.19
C ALA A 301 -9.13 -16.32 10.92
N LEU A 302 -9.24 -15.13 11.50
CA LEU A 302 -8.21 -14.08 11.38
C LEU A 302 -6.87 -14.55 11.97
N LEU A 303 -6.89 -15.07 13.20
CA LEU A 303 -5.69 -15.57 13.88
C LEU A 303 -5.09 -16.80 13.18
N LEU A 304 -5.92 -17.72 12.66
CA LEU A 304 -5.46 -18.83 11.81
C LEU A 304 -4.77 -18.32 10.53
N GLY A 305 -5.29 -17.24 9.93
CA GLY A 305 -4.65 -16.55 8.81
C GLY A 305 -3.26 -16.03 9.16
N TRP A 306 -3.05 -15.52 10.38
CA TRP A 306 -1.76 -15.01 10.85
C TRP A 306 -0.76 -16.15 11.06
N VAL A 307 -1.20 -17.25 11.67
CA VAL A 307 -0.39 -18.48 11.81
C VAL A 307 0.04 -18.98 10.43
N TYR A 308 -0.88 -19.06 9.47
CA TYR A 308 -0.55 -19.42 8.09
C TYR A 308 0.49 -18.49 7.47
N GLY A 309 0.29 -17.16 7.59
CA GLY A 309 1.21 -16.17 7.04
C GLY A 309 2.62 -16.27 7.63
N GLN A 310 2.71 -16.48 8.95
CA GLN A 310 3.99 -16.64 9.64
C GLN A 310 4.73 -17.90 9.20
N LEU A 311 4.04 -19.04 9.11
CA LEU A 311 4.65 -20.29 8.66
C LEU A 311 5.05 -20.22 7.18
N PHE A 312 4.23 -19.62 6.33
CA PHE A 312 4.54 -19.43 4.91
C PHE A 312 5.74 -18.51 4.71
N ARG A 313 5.94 -17.52 5.59
CA ARG A 313 7.15 -16.69 5.59
C ARG A 313 8.37 -17.53 5.97
N GLN A 314 8.27 -18.34 7.02
CA GLN A 314 9.36 -19.22 7.46
C GLN A 314 9.72 -20.27 6.40
N SER A 315 8.72 -20.79 5.68
CA SER A 315 8.91 -21.80 4.63
C SER A 315 9.75 -21.31 3.44
N LYS A 316 9.84 -19.98 3.24
CA LYS A 316 10.73 -19.37 2.23
C LYS A 316 12.19 -19.31 2.65
N SER A 317 12.47 -19.30 3.95
CA SER A 317 13.83 -19.25 4.50
C SER A 317 14.39 -20.64 4.81
N GLN A 318 13.52 -21.58 5.15
CA GLN A 318 13.82 -23.01 5.34
C GLN A 318 12.64 -23.80 4.78
N PRO A 319 12.83 -24.90 4.03
CA PRO A 319 11.73 -25.69 3.48
C PRO A 319 10.95 -26.37 4.62
N VAL A 320 9.97 -25.66 5.17
CA VAL A 320 8.95 -26.21 6.06
C VAL A 320 7.78 -26.62 5.16
N GLU A 321 7.89 -27.82 4.58
CA GLU A 321 6.72 -28.47 3.97
C GLU A 321 5.93 -29.16 5.08
N GLY A 322 4.68 -28.72 5.26
CA GLY A 322 3.76 -29.31 6.24
C GLY A 322 2.37 -29.45 5.63
N PRO A 323 1.62 -30.53 5.95
CA PRO A 323 0.26 -30.72 5.43
C PRO A 323 -0.65 -29.53 5.76
N PHE A 324 -0.47 -28.90 6.93
CA PHE A 324 -1.13 -27.65 7.33
C PHE A 324 -1.02 -26.52 6.29
N LEU A 325 0.19 -26.18 5.85
CA LEU A 325 0.42 -25.08 4.89
C LEU A 325 -0.20 -25.38 3.53
N ASN A 326 -0.15 -26.64 3.08
CA ASN A 326 -0.76 -27.06 1.82
C ASN A 326 -2.29 -27.03 1.91
N ASN A 327 -2.86 -27.51 3.02
CA ASN A 327 -4.30 -27.55 3.25
C ASN A 327 -4.91 -26.15 3.30
N LEU A 328 -4.30 -25.23 4.04
CA LEU A 328 -4.74 -23.83 4.05
C LEU A 328 -4.40 -23.11 2.75
N GLY A 329 -3.27 -23.45 2.13
CA GLY A 329 -2.88 -22.93 0.82
C GLY A 329 -3.94 -23.18 -0.26
N ALA A 330 -4.54 -24.38 -0.25
CA ALA A 330 -5.62 -24.75 -1.17
C ALA A 330 -6.88 -23.85 -1.03
N LEU A 331 -7.11 -23.26 0.15
CA LEU A 331 -8.25 -22.38 0.40
C LEU A 331 -8.10 -20.99 -0.25
N ILE A 332 -6.90 -20.62 -0.72
CA ILE A 332 -6.61 -19.32 -1.33
C ILE A 332 -7.12 -19.23 -2.77
N HIS A 333 -7.24 -20.37 -3.44
CA HIS A 333 -7.74 -20.47 -4.81
C HIS A 333 -9.12 -21.15 -4.84
N PRO A 334 -10.14 -20.59 -4.16
CA PRO A 334 -11.44 -21.22 -4.14
C PRO A 334 -12.08 -21.13 -5.54
N ALA A 335 -12.89 -22.14 -5.88
CA ALA A 335 -13.85 -22.03 -6.97
C ALA A 335 -14.74 -20.78 -6.77
N ALA A 336 -15.22 -20.18 -7.86
CA ALA A 336 -16.00 -18.94 -7.84
C ALA A 336 -17.16 -18.99 -6.83
N ARG A 337 -16.92 -18.47 -5.63
CA ARG A 337 -17.91 -18.32 -4.56
C ARG A 337 -18.24 -16.83 -4.40
N ARG A 338 -19.50 -16.54 -4.14
CA ARG A 338 -19.92 -15.19 -3.76
C ARG A 338 -19.26 -14.80 -2.44
N VAL A 339 -18.81 -13.56 -2.36
CA VAL A 339 -18.26 -12.99 -1.12
C VAL A 339 -19.39 -12.87 -0.11
N ASP A 340 -19.18 -13.39 1.10
CA ASP A 340 -20.04 -13.13 2.25
C ASP A 340 -19.83 -11.67 2.68
N LEU A 341 -20.84 -10.83 2.44
CA LEU A 341 -20.79 -9.39 2.73
C LEU A 341 -20.68 -9.09 4.23
N GLY A 342 -21.25 -9.94 5.10
CA GLY A 342 -21.14 -9.77 6.54
C GLY A 342 -19.71 -10.01 7.02
N VAL A 343 -19.05 -11.03 6.49
CA VAL A 343 -17.63 -11.29 6.76
C VAL A 343 -16.74 -10.19 6.18
N ALA A 344 -17.02 -9.75 4.95
CA ALA A 344 -16.28 -8.66 4.32
C ALA A 344 -16.40 -7.36 5.14
N HIS A 345 -17.59 -7.03 5.62
CA HIS A 345 -17.82 -5.86 6.46
C HIS A 345 -17.15 -5.96 7.84
N ALA A 346 -17.19 -7.12 8.49
CA ALA A 346 -16.48 -7.30 9.75
C ALA A 346 -14.96 -7.08 9.58
N TYR A 347 -14.37 -7.62 8.51
CA TYR A 347 -12.95 -7.39 8.24
C TYR A 347 -12.64 -6.00 7.70
N SER A 348 -13.57 -5.30 7.03
CA SER A 348 -13.36 -3.89 6.65
C SER A 348 -13.16 -3.01 7.88
N GLN A 349 -13.93 -3.25 8.95
CA GLN A 349 -13.76 -2.56 10.23
C GLN A 349 -12.39 -2.85 10.85
N TRP A 350 -12.00 -4.13 10.92
CA TRP A 350 -10.69 -4.51 11.46
C TRP A 350 -9.53 -3.90 10.65
N GLN A 351 -9.62 -3.95 9.31
CA GLN A 351 -8.62 -3.36 8.42
C GLN A 351 -8.53 -1.83 8.58
N ALA A 352 -9.65 -1.15 8.80
CA ALA A 352 -9.67 0.29 9.08
C ALA A 352 -8.98 0.59 10.42
N CYS A 353 -9.29 -0.18 11.48
CA CYS A 353 -8.60 -0.05 12.77
C CYS A 353 -7.10 -0.29 12.65
N LEU A 354 -6.68 -1.33 11.91
CA LEU A 354 -5.26 -1.64 11.72
C LEU A 354 -4.54 -0.50 11.00
N ARG A 355 -5.10 0.00 9.89
CA ARG A 355 -4.51 1.11 9.12
C ARG A 355 -4.34 2.35 9.99
N ASP A 356 -5.40 2.78 10.66
CA ASP A 356 -5.36 4.02 11.45
C ASP A 356 -4.46 3.86 12.71
N SER A 357 -4.30 2.63 13.22
CA SER A 357 -3.34 2.32 14.29
C SER A 357 -1.90 2.29 13.81
N LEU A 358 -1.65 1.87 12.57
CA LEU A 358 -0.31 1.95 11.95
C LEU A 358 0.08 3.41 11.76
N ASP A 359 -0.81 4.24 11.24
CA ASP A 359 -0.58 5.68 11.12
C ASP A 359 -0.25 6.31 12.49
N LEU A 360 -1.01 5.96 13.54
CA LEU A 360 -0.74 6.41 14.91
C LEU A 360 0.61 5.89 15.45
N ASN A 361 0.91 4.61 15.26
CA ASN A 361 2.19 4.01 15.67
C ASN A 361 3.38 4.68 14.97
N GLN A 362 3.24 5.00 13.68
CA GLN A 362 4.23 5.71 12.87
C GLN A 362 4.47 7.13 13.37
N LEU A 363 3.39 7.89 13.60
CA LEU A 363 3.48 9.24 14.18
C LEU A 363 4.21 9.20 15.52
N LEU A 364 3.88 8.23 16.37
CA LEU A 364 4.49 8.00 17.69
C LEU A 364 5.90 7.38 17.64
N PHE A 365 6.58 7.38 16.49
CA PHE A 365 7.94 6.85 16.36
C PHE A 365 8.07 5.35 16.69
N PHE A 366 7.10 4.55 16.25
CA PHE A 366 7.13 3.09 16.30
C PHE A 366 7.34 2.49 17.71
N PRO A 367 6.53 2.88 18.72
CA PRO A 367 6.65 2.31 20.06
C PRO A 367 6.31 0.81 20.09
N LEU A 368 5.59 0.30 19.08
CA LEU A 368 5.50 -1.12 18.77
C LEU A 368 6.07 -1.41 17.36
N PRO A 369 6.71 -2.56 17.15
CA PRO A 369 7.16 -2.96 15.82
C PRO A 369 5.97 -3.13 14.86
N GLU A 370 6.14 -2.69 13.62
CA GLU A 370 5.12 -2.93 12.61
C GLU A 370 5.07 -4.40 12.17
N PRO A 371 3.87 -4.97 11.99
CA PRO A 371 3.71 -6.29 11.42
C PRO A 371 4.01 -6.28 9.92
N GLU A 372 4.41 -7.44 9.39
CA GLU A 372 4.46 -7.64 7.95
C GLU A 372 3.04 -7.78 7.39
N CYS A 373 2.42 -6.65 7.01
CA CYS A 373 1.02 -6.60 6.58
C CYS A 373 0.70 -7.56 5.43
N ALA A 374 1.66 -7.83 4.53
CA ALA A 374 1.52 -8.78 3.42
C ALA A 374 1.22 -10.23 3.86
N TRP A 375 1.61 -10.59 5.09
CA TRP A 375 1.39 -11.92 5.68
C TRP A 375 0.30 -11.92 6.75
N LEU A 376 -0.17 -10.74 7.18
CA LEU A 376 -1.17 -10.63 8.24
C LEU A 376 -2.60 -10.86 7.76
N TYR A 377 -2.93 -10.49 6.51
CA TYR A 377 -4.29 -10.64 6.01
C TYR A 377 -4.34 -11.17 4.59
N LYS A 378 -5.10 -12.26 4.41
CA LYS A 378 -5.36 -12.87 3.10
C LYS A 378 -6.84 -13.18 2.95
N GLY A 379 -7.59 -12.22 2.40
CA GLY A 379 -9.05 -12.25 2.26
C GLY A 379 -9.62 -13.62 1.85
N PRO A 380 -9.19 -14.22 0.72
CA PRO A 380 -9.69 -15.53 0.30
C PRO A 380 -9.55 -16.61 1.38
N LEU A 381 -8.41 -16.67 2.06
CA LEU A 381 -8.15 -17.66 3.11
C LEU A 381 -9.07 -17.44 4.31
N VAL A 382 -9.09 -16.23 4.87
CA VAL A 382 -9.87 -15.95 6.09
C VAL A 382 -11.37 -16.10 5.85
N HIS A 383 -11.88 -15.76 4.67
CA HIS A 383 -13.29 -16.00 4.33
C HIS A 383 -13.63 -17.49 4.27
N GLN A 384 -12.76 -18.33 3.68
CA GLN A 384 -13.00 -19.78 3.67
C GLN A 384 -12.90 -20.37 5.07
N LEU A 385 -11.96 -19.89 5.90
CA LEU A 385 -11.83 -20.31 7.30
C LEU A 385 -13.09 -19.99 8.09
N VAL A 386 -13.65 -18.78 7.98
CA VAL A 386 -14.93 -18.44 8.63
C VAL A 386 -16.03 -19.40 8.19
N ALA A 387 -16.13 -19.70 6.89
CA ALA A 387 -17.14 -20.62 6.38
C ALA A 387 -16.97 -22.06 6.91
N ARG A 388 -15.74 -22.53 7.12
CA ARG A 388 -15.45 -23.86 7.71
C ARG A 388 -15.77 -23.89 9.20
N LEU A 389 -15.34 -22.88 9.95
CA LEU A 389 -15.61 -22.75 11.39
C LEU A 389 -17.12 -22.66 11.66
N ARG A 390 -17.88 -21.88 10.88
CA ARG A 390 -19.34 -21.80 10.99
C ARG A 390 -20.07 -23.11 10.64
N LYS A 391 -19.41 -24.03 9.92
CA LYS A 391 -19.93 -25.39 9.65
C LYS A 391 -19.60 -26.39 10.75
N GLY A 392 -18.91 -25.97 11.82
CA GLY A 392 -18.58 -26.80 12.97
C GLY A 392 -17.19 -27.42 12.93
N GLU A 393 -16.34 -27.07 11.96
CA GLU A 393 -14.93 -27.46 12.01
C GLU A 393 -14.21 -26.78 13.17
N THR A 394 -13.33 -27.50 13.87
CA THR A 394 -12.62 -26.96 15.04
C THR A 394 -11.27 -26.38 14.63
N VAL A 395 -10.78 -25.41 15.41
CA VAL A 395 -9.46 -24.82 15.20
C VAL A 395 -8.36 -25.88 15.28
N ASP A 396 -8.46 -26.82 16.23
CA ASP A 396 -7.48 -27.91 16.38
C ASP A 396 -7.42 -28.80 15.14
N SER A 397 -8.57 -29.09 14.51
CA SER A 397 -8.61 -29.84 13.25
C SER A 397 -7.96 -29.08 12.10
N LEU A 398 -8.09 -27.76 12.08
CA LEU A 398 -7.51 -26.90 11.05
C LEU A 398 -5.99 -26.71 11.23
N LEU A 399 -5.50 -26.75 12.48
CA LEU A 399 -4.08 -26.68 12.83
C LEU A 399 -3.30 -27.98 12.61
N ASP A 400 -4.00 -29.07 12.30
CA ASP A 400 -3.42 -30.40 11.99
C ASP A 400 -2.44 -30.90 13.07
N GLY A 401 -2.74 -30.60 14.34
CA GLY A 401 -1.92 -31.05 15.49
C GLY A 401 -0.52 -30.43 15.60
N ASN A 402 -0.18 -29.40 14.82
CA ASN A 402 1.13 -28.76 14.90
C ASN A 402 1.28 -27.96 16.21
N VAL A 403 2.13 -28.45 17.12
CA VAL A 403 2.31 -27.88 18.48
C VAL A 403 2.73 -26.41 18.45
N VAL A 404 3.68 -26.04 17.58
CA VAL A 404 4.19 -24.66 17.49
C VAL A 404 3.10 -23.71 16.98
N SER A 405 2.35 -24.14 15.96
CA SER A 405 1.25 -23.38 15.38
C SER A 405 0.10 -23.21 16.38
N GLY A 406 -0.20 -24.26 17.15
CA GLY A 406 -1.17 -24.23 18.23
C GLY A 406 -0.77 -23.33 19.38
N GLN A 407 0.51 -23.33 19.78
CA GLN A 407 1.02 -22.41 20.81
C GLN A 407 0.95 -20.95 20.36
N LEU A 408 1.36 -20.64 19.12
CA LEU A 408 1.25 -19.30 18.57
C LEU A 408 -0.20 -18.83 18.48
N TYR A 409 -1.08 -19.68 17.94
CA TYR A 409 -2.52 -19.40 17.89
C TYR A 409 -3.09 -19.10 19.27
N LYS A 410 -2.80 -19.96 20.25
CA LYS A 410 -3.32 -19.86 21.61
C LYS A 410 -2.83 -18.61 22.31
N SER A 411 -1.55 -18.28 22.21
CA SER A 411 -1.01 -17.06 22.86
C SER A 411 -1.67 -15.79 22.32
N MET A 412 -1.95 -15.73 21.01
CA MET A 412 -2.68 -14.61 20.41
C MET A 412 -4.15 -14.58 20.85
N LEU A 413 -4.84 -15.72 20.84
CA LEU A 413 -6.25 -15.78 21.23
C LEU A 413 -6.42 -15.41 22.70
N ASP A 414 -5.60 -15.95 23.60
CA ASP A 414 -5.66 -15.67 25.03
C ASP A 414 -5.44 -14.18 25.29
N ALA A 415 -4.45 -13.56 24.62
CA ALA A 415 -4.18 -12.13 24.74
C ALA A 415 -5.37 -11.27 24.25
N VAL A 416 -5.97 -11.62 23.10
CA VAL A 416 -7.15 -10.92 22.57
C VAL A 416 -8.33 -11.01 23.54
N LEU A 417 -8.62 -12.22 24.06
CA LEU A 417 -9.76 -12.44 24.96
C LEU A 417 -9.56 -11.75 26.32
N GLN A 418 -8.34 -11.76 26.87
CA GLN A 418 -7.99 -11.04 28.10
C GLN A 418 -8.23 -9.53 27.96
N CYS A 419 -7.83 -8.93 26.84
CA CYS A 419 -8.04 -7.50 26.58
C CYS A 419 -9.52 -7.11 26.40
N THR A 420 -10.40 -8.07 26.07
CA THR A 420 -11.83 -7.81 25.88
C THR A 420 -12.65 -7.95 27.16
N SER A 421 -12.06 -8.56 28.20
CA SER A 421 -12.70 -8.76 29.51
C SER A 421 -12.45 -7.61 30.48
N THR A 422 -11.60 -6.65 30.09
CA THR A 422 -11.28 -5.39 30.77
C THR A 422 -11.96 -4.23 30.06
#